data_AF-A0A2X1NMU6-F1
#
_entry.id   AF-A0A2X1NMU6-F1
#
_cell.length_a   1.000
_cell.length_b   1.000
_cell.length_c   1.000
_cell.angle_alpha   90.00
_cell.angle_beta   90.00
_cell.angle_gamma   90.00
#
_symmetry.space_group_name_H-M   'P 1'
#
loop_
_entity.id
_entity.type
_entity.pdbx_description
1 polymer ?
#
loop_
_entity_poly.entity_id
_entity_poly.type
_entity_poly.pdbx_seq_one_letter_code
_entity_poly.pdbx_strand_id
1 'polypeptide(L)' 'MQIAAGFGLETCDLNNEADPQAALQEIINRPGPALIHVRIDAEEKVYPMVPPGAANTEMVGE' A
#
# COMPACT_ATOMS: atom_id res chain seq x y z
N MET A 1 -10.15 -3.64 -9.21
CA MET A 1 -9.49 -3.57 -10.54
C MET A 1 -10.32 -2.88 -11.62
N GLN A 2 -11.63 -3.14 -11.73
CA GLN A 2 -12.46 -2.69 -12.87
C GLN A 2 -12.44 -1.17 -13.11
N ILE A 3 -12.34 -0.34 -12.07
CA ILE A 3 -12.25 1.11 -12.21
C ILE A 3 -10.98 1.50 -12.98
N ALA A 4 -9.80 1.12 -12.49
CA ALA A 4 -8.52 1.43 -13.12
C ALA A 4 -8.41 0.86 -14.55
N ALA A 5 -8.88 -0.38 -14.75
CA ALA A 5 -8.95 -0.98 -16.07
C ALA A 5 -9.86 -0.18 -17.04
N GLY A 6 -10.98 0.36 -16.55
CA GLY A 6 -11.87 1.23 -17.32
C GLY A 6 -11.23 2.58 -17.73
N PHE A 7 -10.21 3.03 -17.00
CA PHE A 7 -9.39 4.19 -17.36
C PHE A 7 -8.15 3.84 -18.20
N GLY A 8 -8.00 2.56 -18.59
CA GLY A 8 -6.87 2.09 -19.40
C GLY A 8 -5.56 1.93 -18.62
N LEU A 9 -5.61 1.84 -17.29
CA LEU A 9 -4.43 1.55 -16.47
C LEU A 9 -4.21 0.03 -16.45
N GLU A 10 -2.94 -0.36 -16.44
CA GLU A 10 -2.58 -1.72 -16.01
C GLU A 10 -2.93 -1.91 -14.53
N THR A 11 -3.25 -3.13 -14.12
CA THR A 11 -3.62 -3.43 -12.73
C THR A 11 -2.97 -4.70 -12.22
N CYS A 12 -2.47 -4.69 -10.98
CA CYS A 12 -1.95 -5.87 -10.29
C CYS A 12 -2.61 -6.01 -8.91
N ASP A 13 -3.05 -7.22 -8.55
CA ASP A 13 -3.59 -7.54 -7.22
C ASP A 13 -2.59 -8.39 -6.43
N LEU A 14 -1.70 -7.75 -5.65
CA LEU A 14 -0.65 -8.48 -4.93
C LEU A 14 -1.18 -9.48 -3.91
N ASN A 15 -2.45 -9.35 -3.50
CA ASN A 15 -3.07 -10.28 -2.57
C ASN A 15 -3.31 -11.67 -3.18
N ASN A 16 -3.23 -11.78 -4.50
CA ASN A 16 -3.55 -12.98 -5.26
C ASN A 16 -2.34 -13.52 -6.04
N GLU A 17 -1.18 -12.88 -5.92
CA GLU A 17 0.05 -13.28 -6.57
C GLU A 17 0.81 -14.33 -5.75
N ALA A 18 1.36 -15.33 -6.43
CA ALA A 18 2.18 -16.36 -5.78
C ALA A 18 3.54 -15.82 -5.33
N ASP A 19 4.08 -14.85 -6.07
CA ASP A 19 5.29 -14.10 -5.73
C ASP A 19 5.01 -12.58 -5.84
N PRO A 20 4.54 -11.95 -4.74
CA PRO A 20 4.19 -10.54 -4.74
C PRO A 20 5.37 -9.62 -5.06
N GLN A 21 6.61 -10.03 -4.75
CA GLN A 21 7.79 -9.20 -4.96
C GLN A 21 8.19 -9.20 -6.43
N ALA A 22 8.14 -10.36 -7.10
CA ALA A 22 8.34 -10.44 -8.55
C ALA A 22 7.25 -9.67 -9.31
N ALA A 23 5.98 -9.85 -8.95
CA ALA A 23 4.86 -9.15 -9.59
C ALA A 23 4.94 -7.62 -9.41
N LEU A 24 5.35 -7.15 -8.23
CA LEU A 24 5.60 -5.73 -7.95
C LEU A 24 6.74 -5.19 -8.83
N GLN A 25 7.84 -5.93 -8.95
CA GLN A 25 8.96 -5.52 -9.77
C GLN A 25 8.60 -5.45 -11.26
N GLU A 26 7.79 -6.39 -11.75
CA GLU A 26 7.31 -6.39 -13.13
C GLU A 26 6.47 -5.15 -13.43
N ILE A 27 5.45 -4.87 -12.62
CA ILE A 27 4.53 -3.75 -12.88
C ILE A 27 5.20 -2.38 -12.71
N ILE A 28 6.19 -2.25 -11.81
CA ILE A 28 7.00 -1.03 -11.70
C ILE A 28 7.87 -0.80 -12.95
N ASN A 29 8.39 -1.87 -13.55
CA ASN A 29 9.26 -1.77 -14.72
C ASN A 29 8.50 -1.52 -16.03
N ARG A 30 7.18 -1.68 -16.04
CA ARG A 30 6.35 -1.46 -17.23
C ARG A 30 6.12 0.04 -17.44
N PRO A 31 6.29 0.55 -18.68
CA PRO A 31 6.07 1.95 -18.96
C PRO A 31 4.57 2.27 -18.92
N GLY A 32 4.23 3.47 -18.44
CA GLY A 32 2.86 3.95 -18.39
C GLY A 32 2.21 3.83 -17.01
N PRO A 33 0.96 4.28 -16.88
CA PRO A 33 0.27 4.32 -15.59
C PRO A 33 -0.28 2.94 -15.21
N ALA A 34 -0.16 2.60 -13.93
CA ALA A 34 -0.64 1.36 -13.37
C ALA A 34 -1.23 1.56 -11.97
N LEU A 35 -2.16 0.68 -11.58
CA LEU A 35 -2.68 0.58 -10.22
C LEU A 35 -2.26 -0.75 -9.59
N ILE A 36 -1.57 -0.66 -8.47
CA ILE A 36 -1.19 -1.82 -7.65
C ILE A 36 -2.12 -1.83 -6.44
N HIS A 37 -2.83 -2.93 -6.24
CA HIS A 37 -3.76 -3.10 -5.14
C HIS A 37 -3.20 -4.06 -4.10
N VAL A 38 -3.20 -3.61 -2.85
CA VAL A 38 -2.74 -4.37 -1.69
C VAL A 38 -3.76 -4.15 -0.58
N ARG A 39 -4.27 -5.21 0.04
CA ARG A 39 -5.14 -5.09 1.20
C ARG A 39 -4.26 -5.12 2.43
N ILE A 40 -4.36 -4.08 3.24
CA ILE A 40 -3.70 -3.97 4.54
C ILE A 40 -4.76 -4.07 5.62
N ASP A 41 -4.42 -4.68 6.74
CA ASP A 41 -5.30 -4.71 7.89
C ASP A 41 -5.56 -3.29 8.41
N ALA A 42 -6.83 -2.92 8.58
CA ALA A 42 -7.22 -1.61 9.09
C ALA A 42 -6.95 -1.46 10.59
N GLU A 43 -6.72 -2.57 11.30
CA GLU A 43 -6.36 -2.56 12.72
C GLU A 43 -4.88 -2.25 12.96
N GLU A 44 -4.03 -2.31 11.93
CA GLU A 44 -2.65 -1.84 12.01
C GLU A 44 -2.58 -0.32 12.23
N LYS A 45 -1.55 0.12 12.94
CA LYS A 45 -1.38 1.52 13.38
C LYS A 45 0.03 2.01 13.08
N VAL A 46 0.16 3.33 12.92
CA VAL A 46 1.46 3.98 12.77
C VAL A 46 1.97 4.35 14.16
N TYR A 47 3.08 3.75 14.57
CA TYR A 47 3.75 3.99 15.84
C TYR A 47 5.26 4.30 15.65
N PRO A 48 5.89 5.04 16.58
CA PRO A 48 5.26 5.69 17.73
C PRO A 48 4.40 6.88 17.29
N MET A 49 3.40 7.22 18.09
CA MET A 49 2.53 8.37 17.86
C MET A 49 2.53 9.29 19.08
N VAL A 50 2.53 10.60 18.84
CA VAL A 50 2.37 11.61 19.90
C VAL A 50 0.90 12.03 19.95
N PRO A 51 0.20 11.86 21.08
CA PRO A 51 -1.18 12.30 21.22
C PRO A 51 -1.32 13.81 21.00
N PRO A 52 -2.46 14.30 20.47
CA PRO A 52 -2.66 15.73 20.26
C PRO A 52 -2.48 16.55 21.54
N GLY A 53 -1.56 17.52 21.50
CA GLY A 53 -1.25 18.39 22.63
C GLY A 53 -0.25 17.83 23.65
N ALA A 54 0.22 16.59 23.48
CA ALA A 54 1.30 16.02 24.28
C ALA A 54 2.68 16.47 23.80
N ALA A 55 3.69 16.38 24.66
CA ALA A 55 5.07 16.60 24.24
C ALA A 55 5.59 15.41 23.41
N ASN A 56 6.57 15.63 22.53
CA ASN A 56 7.16 14.53 21.74
C ASN A 56 7.84 13.46 22.60
N THR A 57 8.15 13.75 23.86
CA THR A 57 8.68 12.77 24.82
C THR A 57 7.61 11.85 25.41
N GLU A 58 6.33 12.10 25.14
CA GLU A 58 5.16 11.37 25.65
C GLU A 58 4.51 10.53 24.54
N MET A 59 5.31 9.70 23.87
CA MET A 59 4.87 8.83 22.79
C MET A 59 4.08 7.62 23.29
N VAL A 60 3.16 7.12 22.47
CA VAL A 60 2.44 5.85 22.69
C VAL A 60 2.91 4.77 21.71
N GLY A 61 2.93 3.51 22.17
CA GLY A 61 3.21 2.33 21.35
C GLY A 61 4.69 2.05 21.09
N GLU A 62 5.57 2.28 22.07
CA GLU A 62 6.91 1.67 22.08
C GLU A 62 6.86 0.15 22.28
#